data_AF-A0A7J5V340-F1
#
_entry.id   AF-A0A7J5V340-F1
#
_cell.length_a   1.000
_cell.length_b   1.000
_cell.length_c   1.000
_cell.angle_alpha   90.00
_cell.angle_beta   90.00
_cell.angle_gamma   90.00
#
_symmetry.space_group_name_H-M   'P 1'
#
loop_
_entity.id
_entity.type
_entity.pdbx_description
1 polymer ?
#
loop_
_entity_poly.entity_id
_entity_poly.type
_entity_poly.pdbx_seq_one_letter_code
_entity_poly.pdbx_strand_id
1 'polypeptide(L)'
;MAAFVILSTAFFAGCGSGNKNKVIGLWKVTDVQTQFDESKVNPATLQQVAELEKQTMLNFSTDSTLTIMMGEKNFEAFYVFDKTTGKIEYSFDGVGINMNELGVYADEAIISASETPVGTIKVTYTKSK
;
A
#
# COMPACT_ATOMS: atom_id res chain seq x y z
N MET A 1 10.03 48.67 28.35
CA MET A 1 9.93 49.13 26.96
C MET A 1 11.19 48.73 26.22
N ALA A 2 11.01 48.06 25.08
CA ALA A 2 11.92 47.82 23.94
C ALA A 2 13.36 47.29 24.15
N ALA A 3 13.64 46.09 23.60
CA ALA A 3 14.62 45.83 22.52
C ALA A 3 14.65 44.30 22.23
N PHE A 4 14.09 43.82 21.11
CA PHE A 4 14.67 43.63 19.78
C PHE A 4 15.57 42.37 19.61
N VAL A 5 14.95 41.35 18.98
CA VAL A 5 15.45 40.45 17.92
C VAL A 5 16.71 39.60 18.16
N ILE A 6 16.56 38.27 18.10
CA ILE A 6 17.39 37.41 17.24
C ILE A 6 16.55 36.30 16.59
N LEU A 7 16.28 36.54 15.31
CA LEU A 7 15.97 35.56 14.27
C LEU A 7 17.03 34.46 14.25
N SER A 8 16.68 33.20 14.52
CA SER A 8 17.59 32.06 14.32
C SER A 8 16.87 30.91 13.62
N THR A 9 16.87 31.01 12.29
CA THR A 9 17.12 29.90 11.35
C THR A 9 16.29 28.64 11.51
N ALA A 10 15.18 28.61 10.75
CA ALA A 10 14.73 27.40 10.08
C ALA A 10 15.89 26.84 9.23
N PHE A 11 16.68 25.93 9.81
CA PHE A 11 17.50 25.01 9.01
C PHE A 11 16.56 23.89 8.56
N PHE A 12 15.91 24.13 7.42
CA PHE A 12 15.54 23.04 6.52
C PHE A 12 16.84 22.35 6.11
N ALA A 13 17.30 21.41 6.94
CA ALA A 13 18.19 20.36 6.48
C ALA A 13 17.37 19.48 5.52
N GLY A 14 17.17 20.00 4.31
CA GLY A 14 16.88 19.20 3.13
C GLY A 14 18.09 18.31 2.89
N CYS A 15 18.19 17.25 3.68
CA CYS A 15 19.07 16.14 3.38
C CYS A 15 18.47 15.47 2.14
N GLY A 16 19.09 15.75 1.00
CA GLY A 16 18.79 15.13 -0.28
C GLY A 16 18.95 13.62 -0.21
N SER A 17 17.90 12.92 0.18
CA SER A 17 17.64 11.58 -0.31
C SER A 17 16.90 11.75 -1.62
N GLY A 18 17.55 11.43 -2.73
CA GLY A 18 16.98 11.51 -4.07
C GLY A 18 15.55 10.98 -4.09
N ASN A 19 14.73 11.60 -4.92
CA ASN A 19 13.27 11.47 -5.07
C ASN A 19 12.79 10.06 -5.51
N LYS A 20 13.42 9.02 -4.97
CA LYS A 20 13.18 7.60 -5.21
C LYS A 20 11.78 7.28 -4.70
N ASN A 21 11.03 6.61 -5.55
CA ASN A 21 9.71 6.16 -5.20
C ASN A 21 9.79 5.19 -4.00
N LYS A 22 9.19 5.60 -2.87
CA LYS A 22 9.33 4.91 -1.57
C LYS A 22 8.75 3.49 -1.61
N VAL A 23 7.82 3.24 -2.53
CA VAL A 23 7.17 1.95 -2.70
C VAL A 23 8.02 0.92 -3.47
N ILE A 24 9.08 1.32 -4.17
CA ILE A 24 9.94 0.37 -4.92
C ILE A 24 10.51 -0.70 -3.99
N GLY A 25 10.28 -1.97 -4.33
CA GLY A 25 10.75 -3.13 -3.59
C GLY A 25 9.69 -4.22 -3.46
N LEU A 26 10.06 -5.28 -2.74
CA LEU A 26 9.20 -6.40 -2.42
C LEU A 26 8.45 -6.16 -1.11
N TRP A 27 7.15 -6.42 -1.10
CA TRP A 27 6.25 -6.26 0.04
C TRP A 27 5.52 -7.57 0.29
N LYS A 28 5.41 -7.93 1.56
CA LYS A 28 4.76 -9.16 2.02
C LYS A 28 3.66 -8.81 3.01
N VAL A 29 2.56 -9.56 2.96
CA VAL A 29 1.52 -9.43 3.97
C VAL A 29 2.08 -9.81 5.32
N THR A 30 1.76 -8.98 6.31
CA THR A 30 2.12 -9.20 7.72
C THR A 30 0.92 -9.25 8.64
N ASP A 31 -0.18 -8.62 8.24
CA ASP A 31 -1.40 -8.60 9.01
C ASP A 31 -2.60 -8.56 8.06
N VAL A 32 -3.65 -9.29 8.45
CA VAL A 32 -4.94 -9.33 7.76
C VAL A 32 -6.02 -9.20 8.81
N GLN A 33 -6.74 -8.09 8.78
CA GLN A 33 -7.86 -7.81 9.68
C GLN A 33 -9.15 -7.92 8.89
N THR A 34 -10.12 -8.61 9.46
CA THR A 34 -11.43 -8.79 8.85
C THR A 34 -12.51 -8.31 9.80
N GLN A 35 -13.47 -7.58 9.25
CA GLN A 35 -14.68 -7.14 9.96
C GLN A 35 -15.87 -7.58 9.12
N PHE A 36 -16.24 -8.85 9.27
CA PHE A 36 -17.34 -9.46 8.52
C PHE A 36 -18.58 -9.66 9.38
N ASP A 37 -19.72 -9.62 8.72
CA ASP A 37 -20.99 -9.99 9.30
C ASP A 37 -21.08 -11.52 9.41
N GLU A 38 -20.81 -12.07 10.59
CA GLU A 38 -20.86 -13.50 10.88
C GLU A 38 -22.25 -14.12 10.67
N SER A 39 -23.30 -13.31 10.57
CA SER A 39 -24.65 -13.80 10.22
C SER A 39 -24.80 -14.09 8.72
N LYS A 40 -23.91 -13.56 7.88
CA LYS A 40 -23.95 -13.67 6.41
C LYS A 40 -22.91 -14.61 5.83
N VAL A 41 -21.84 -14.93 6.57
CA VAL A 41 -20.74 -15.76 6.06
C VAL A 41 -20.25 -16.73 7.11
N ASN A 42 -20.01 -17.97 6.69
CA ASN A 42 -19.43 -19.00 7.55
C ASN A 42 -17.98 -18.61 7.95
N PRO A 43 -17.63 -18.67 9.24
CA PRO A 43 -16.27 -18.40 9.73
C PRO A 43 -15.16 -19.17 9.00
N ALA A 44 -15.42 -20.41 8.55
CA ALA A 44 -14.44 -21.19 7.80
C ALA A 44 -14.07 -20.55 6.45
N THR A 45 -15.05 -19.94 5.77
CA THR A 45 -14.82 -19.21 4.52
C THR A 45 -14.02 -17.94 4.78
N LEU A 46 -14.29 -17.24 5.88
CA LEU A 46 -13.55 -16.04 6.27
C LEU A 46 -12.08 -16.36 6.54
N GLN A 47 -11.82 -17.47 7.22
CA GLN A 47 -10.48 -17.93 7.50
C GLN A 47 -9.74 -18.30 6.20
N GLN A 48 -10.40 -18.97 5.25
CA GLN A 48 -9.80 -19.27 3.95
C GLN A 48 -9.43 -18.00 3.18
N VAL A 49 -10.30 -16.99 3.14
CA VAL A 49 -10.00 -15.71 2.49
C VAL A 49 -8.79 -15.05 3.14
N ALA A 50 -8.75 -14.98 4.48
CA ALA A 50 -7.62 -14.39 5.19
C ALA A 50 -6.30 -15.15 4.93
N GLU A 51 -6.33 -16.48 4.86
CA GLU A 51 -5.15 -17.29 4.54
C GLU A 51 -4.69 -17.12 3.09
N LEU A 52 -5.61 -16.92 2.14
CA LEU A 52 -5.26 -16.61 0.75
C LEU A 52 -4.60 -15.24 0.63
N GLU A 53 -5.14 -14.22 1.32
CA GLU A 53 -4.55 -12.87 1.32
C GLU A 53 -3.11 -12.86 1.84
N LYS A 54 -2.81 -13.68 2.87
CA LYS A 54 -1.44 -13.81 3.41
C LYS A 54 -0.41 -14.31 2.38
N GLN A 55 -0.85 -14.97 1.32
CA GLN A 55 0.03 -15.48 0.27
C GLN A 55 0.36 -14.42 -0.79
N THR A 56 -0.32 -13.27 -0.75
CA THR A 56 -0.10 -12.19 -1.70
C THR A 56 1.20 -11.46 -1.40
N MET A 57 2.00 -11.22 -2.43
CA MET A 57 3.18 -10.36 -2.37
C MET A 57 3.12 -9.32 -3.48
N LEU A 58 3.64 -8.13 -3.22
CA LEU A 58 3.68 -7.03 -4.17
C LEU A 58 5.14 -6.70 -4.46
N ASN A 59 5.54 -6.68 -5.73
CA ASN A 59 6.88 -6.25 -6.14
C ASN A 59 6.80 -5.05 -7.06
N PHE A 60 7.17 -3.88 -6.54
CA PHE A 60 7.30 -2.66 -7.33
C PHE A 60 8.73 -2.60 -7.88
N SER A 61 8.93 -3.07 -9.11
CA SER A 61 10.26 -3.25 -9.70
C SER A 61 10.84 -1.99 -10.34
N THR A 62 9.96 -1.11 -10.84
CA THR A 62 10.31 0.20 -11.43
C THR A 62 9.37 1.29 -10.90
N ASP A 63 9.46 2.51 -11.41
CA ASP A 63 8.54 3.60 -11.06
C ASP A 63 7.11 3.40 -11.60
N SER A 64 6.89 2.43 -12.49
CA SER A 64 5.57 2.19 -13.12
C SER A 64 5.15 0.73 -13.19
N THR A 65 6.03 -0.22 -12.85
CA THR A 65 5.76 -1.67 -12.93
C THR A 65 5.54 -2.28 -11.55
N LEU A 66 4.41 -2.95 -11.40
CA LEU A 66 4.02 -3.75 -10.25
C LEU A 66 3.86 -5.21 -10.68
N THR A 67 4.39 -6.14 -9.90
CA THR A 67 4.04 -7.56 -10.01
C THR A 67 3.27 -7.98 -8.77
N ILE A 68 2.03 -8.44 -8.95
CA ILE A 68 1.20 -9.04 -7.91
C ILE A 68 1.42 -10.55 -7.97
N MET A 69 1.93 -11.13 -6.90
CA MET A 69 2.23 -12.56 -6.79
C MET A 69 1.26 -13.20 -5.83
N MET A 70 0.50 -14.19 -6.29
CA MET A 70 -0.48 -14.96 -5.51
C MET A 70 -0.15 -16.44 -5.63
N GLY A 71 0.59 -16.97 -4.65
CA GLY A 71 1.14 -18.33 -4.72
C GLY A 71 2.11 -18.48 -5.91
N GLU A 72 1.79 -19.39 -6.83
CA GLU A 72 2.59 -19.64 -8.05
C GLU A 72 2.24 -18.71 -9.23
N LYS A 73 1.19 -17.89 -9.10
CA LYS A 73 0.72 -17.01 -10.17
C LYS A 73 1.25 -15.60 -9.99
N ASN A 74 1.79 -15.04 -11.07
CA ASN A 74 2.30 -13.67 -11.12
C ASN A 74 1.51 -12.88 -12.15
N PHE A 75 1.10 -11.67 -11.79
CA PHE A 75 0.38 -10.75 -12.66
C PHE A 75 1.16 -9.44 -12.71
N GLU A 76 1.59 -9.05 -13.91
CA GLU A 76 2.22 -7.76 -14.13
C GLU A 76 1.14 -6.71 -14.36
N ALA A 77 1.29 -5.56 -13.69
CA ALA A 77 0.40 -4.42 -13.77
C ALA A 77 1.23 -3.13 -13.84
N PHE A 78 0.60 -2.09 -14.35
CA PHE A 78 1.07 -0.73 -14.22
C PHE A 78 0.60 -0.15 -12.91
N TYR A 79 1.39 0.71 -12.27
CA TYR A 79 0.97 1.42 -11.07
C TYR A 79 1.30 2.91 -11.11
N VAL A 80 0.57 3.67 -10.31
CA VAL A 80 0.80 5.08 -10.03
C VAL A 80 0.89 5.25 -8.52
N PHE A 81 1.85 6.05 -8.07
CA PHE A 81 1.99 6.43 -6.66
C PHE A 81 1.87 7.94 -6.51
N ASP A 82 0.81 8.39 -5.84
CA ASP A 82 0.66 9.78 -5.44
C ASP A 82 1.48 10.05 -4.18
N LYS A 83 2.59 10.76 -4.36
CA LYS A 83 3.52 11.13 -3.28
C LYS A 83 2.90 12.08 -2.23
N THR A 84 1.79 12.75 -2.56
CA THR A 84 1.11 13.71 -1.67
C THR A 84 0.20 12.99 -0.69
N THR A 85 -0.64 12.09 -1.21
CA THR A 85 -1.64 11.36 -0.41
C THR A 85 -1.15 10.00 0.06
N GLY A 86 -0.07 9.48 -0.53
CA GLY A 86 0.39 8.10 -0.32
C GLY A 86 -0.42 7.06 -1.10
N LYS A 87 -1.40 7.47 -1.93
CA LYS A 87 -2.27 6.55 -2.66
C LYS A 87 -1.50 5.77 -3.72
N ILE A 88 -1.78 4.47 -3.79
CA ILE A 88 -1.27 3.57 -4.82
C ILE A 88 -2.47 3.06 -5.62
N GLU A 89 -2.40 3.22 -6.93
CA GLU A 89 -3.39 2.70 -7.87
C GLU A 89 -2.70 1.83 -8.91
N TYR A 90 -3.39 0.83 -9.45
CA TYR A 90 -2.84 -0.08 -10.45
C TYR A 90 -3.83 -0.42 -11.56
N SER A 91 -3.30 -0.88 -12.70
CA SER A 91 -4.08 -1.35 -13.83
C SER A 91 -3.35 -2.44 -14.61
N PHE A 92 -4.09 -3.44 -15.06
CA PHE A 92 -3.57 -4.45 -15.99
C PHE A 92 -3.58 -3.99 -17.45
N ASP A 93 -4.36 -2.95 -17.77
CA ASP A 93 -4.58 -2.48 -19.15
C ASP A 93 -3.63 -1.34 -19.54
N GLY A 94 -3.06 -0.63 -18.56
CA GLY A 94 -2.18 0.52 -18.78
C GLY A 94 -2.38 1.64 -17.77
N VAL A 95 -1.39 2.54 -17.67
CA VAL A 95 -1.49 3.73 -16.82
C VAL A 95 -2.66 4.62 -17.26
N GLY A 96 -3.56 4.96 -16.34
CA GLY A 96 -4.71 5.85 -16.58
C GLY A 96 -5.93 5.15 -17.16
N ILE A 97 -5.90 3.83 -17.34
CA ILE A 97 -7.01 3.03 -17.87
C ILE A 97 -7.49 2.10 -16.76
N ASN A 98 -8.78 2.14 -16.39
CA ASN A 98 -9.38 1.23 -15.40
C ASN A 98 -8.55 1.08 -14.11
N MET A 99 -8.06 2.20 -13.57
CA MET A 99 -7.22 2.21 -12.39
C MET A 99 -8.00 1.70 -11.17
N ASN A 100 -7.46 0.69 -10.50
CA ASN A 100 -7.97 0.12 -9.27
C ASN A 100 -7.14 0.63 -8.10
N GLU A 101 -7.78 0.91 -6.98
CA GLU A 101 -7.08 1.27 -5.76
C GLU A 101 -6.39 0.03 -5.17
N LEU A 102 -5.07 0.11 -4.96
CA LEU A 102 -4.33 -0.93 -4.26
C LEU A 102 -4.33 -0.65 -2.76
N GLY A 103 -4.15 0.61 -2.37
CA GLY A 103 -4.10 1.02 -0.97
C GLY A 103 -3.31 2.31 -0.77
N VAL A 104 -2.90 2.55 0.48
CA VAL A 104 -2.18 3.75 0.89
C VAL A 104 -0.85 3.36 1.53
N TYR A 105 0.25 4.00 1.11
CA TYR A 105 1.54 3.93 1.77
C TYR A 105 1.58 4.93 2.94
N ALA A 106 1.65 4.40 4.17
CA ALA A 106 1.75 5.16 5.40
C ALA A 106 2.62 4.41 6.41
N ASP A 107 3.42 5.13 7.19
CA ASP A 107 4.25 4.57 8.28
C ASP A 107 5.10 3.36 7.86
N GLU A 108 5.74 3.46 6.70
CA GLU A 108 6.57 2.39 6.10
C GLU A 108 5.83 1.08 5.76
N ALA A 109 4.50 1.11 5.73
CA ALA A 109 3.64 0.01 5.33
C ALA A 109 2.75 0.40 4.14
N ILE A 110 2.25 -0.61 3.42
CA ILE A 110 1.14 -0.43 2.48
C ILE A 110 -0.11 -1.00 3.14
N ILE A 111 -1.16 -0.19 3.21
CA ILE A 111 -2.45 -0.57 3.80
C ILE A 111 -3.46 -0.65 2.66
N SER A 112 -3.89 -1.87 2.34
CA SER A 112 -5.00 -2.12 1.42
C SER A 112 -6.28 -2.32 2.23
N ALA A 113 -7.36 -1.66 1.82
CA ALA A 113 -8.66 -1.83 2.43
C ALA A 113 -9.69 -2.07 1.33
N SER A 114 -10.44 -3.16 1.46
CA SER A 114 -11.46 -3.57 0.49
C SER A 114 -12.77 -3.78 1.21
N GLU A 115 -13.81 -3.12 0.71
CA GLU A 115 -15.19 -3.33 1.16
C GLU A 115 -15.84 -4.40 0.28
N THR A 116 -16.46 -5.38 0.93
CA THR A 116 -17.22 -6.45 0.29
C THR A 116 -18.67 -6.39 0.79
N PRO A 117 -19.64 -7.01 0.10
CA PRO A 117 -21.04 -7.04 0.58
C PRO A 117 -21.23 -7.64 1.98
N VAL A 118 -20.23 -8.36 2.48
CA VAL A 118 -20.26 -9.09 3.74
C VAL A 118 -19.40 -8.44 4.81
N GLY A 119 -18.66 -7.36 4.50
CA GLY A 119 -17.82 -6.62 5.43
C GLY A 119 -16.49 -6.18 4.82
N THR A 120 -15.54 -5.80 5.67
CA THR A 120 -14.27 -5.17 5.24
C THR A 120 -13.09 -6.09 5.48
N ILE A 121 -12.15 -6.10 4.53
CA ILE A 121 -10.83 -6.71 4.67
C ILE A 121 -9.80 -5.59 4.66
N LYS A 122 -8.90 -5.59 5.64
CA LYS A 122 -7.74 -4.71 5.68
C LYS A 122 -6.48 -5.57 5.68
N VAL A 123 -5.61 -5.35 4.70
CA VAL A 123 -4.35 -6.07 4.54
C VAL A 123 -3.19 -5.09 4.72
N THR A 124 -2.26 -5.45 5.60
CA THR A 124 -1.05 -4.67 5.86
C THR A 124 0.16 -5.39 5.28
N TYR A 125 0.84 -4.71 4.35
CA TYR A 125 2.09 -5.18 3.78
C TYR A 125 3.27 -4.43 4.39
N THR A 126 4.33 -5.15 4.72
CA THR A 126 5.62 -4.56 5.07
C THR A 126 6.66 -4.91 4.03
N LYS A 127 7.65 -4.04 3.89
CA LYS A 127 8.74 -4.24 2.94
C LYS A 127 9.59 -5.42 3.39
N SER A 128 9.75 -6.41 2.51
CA SER A 128 10.72 -7.47 2.71
C SER A 128 12.11 -6.85 2.68
N LYS A 129 12.92 -7.15 3.70
CA LYS A 129 14.35 -6.85 3.70
C LYS A 129 15.07 -7.62 2.61
#